data_AF-A0A926ARP8-F1
#
_entry.id   AF-A0A926ARP8-F1
#
_cell.length_a   1.000
_cell.length_b   1.000
_cell.length_c   1.000
_cell.angle_alpha   90.00
_cell.angle_beta   90.00
_cell.angle_gamma   90.00
#
_symmetry.space_group_name_H-M   'P 1'
#
loop_
_entity.id
_entity.type
_entity.pdbx_description
1 polymer ?
#
loop_
_entity_poly.entity_id
_entity_poly.type
_entity_poly.pdbx_seq_one_letter_code
_entity_poly.pdbx_strand_id
1 'polypeptide(L)'
;MSFLPVDEQLVLIRRGVEKIVPEEELAAKLTRSRETGKPLRVKYGIDPTGIDVHLGHTVPLRKLRQFQELGHQAVIIIGNYTALVGDPSGRDHARSKKLTADEVEANAKDYLHQVGKVIDLSRAEVHRN
;
A
#
# COMPACT_ATOMS: atom_id res chain seq x y z
N MET A 1 -16.45 -12.03 10.74
CA MET A 1 -17.16 -10.95 10.02
C MET A 1 -17.50 -11.46 8.64
N SER A 2 -18.72 -11.23 8.15
CA SER A 2 -19.11 -11.61 6.78
C SER A 2 -18.60 -10.52 5.84
N PHE A 3 -17.83 -10.88 4.81
CA PHE A 3 -17.46 -9.95 3.74
C PHE A 3 -18.72 -9.53 2.97
N LEU A 4 -18.81 -8.25 2.59
CA LEU A 4 -19.89 -7.74 1.74
C LEU A 4 -20.01 -8.55 0.43
N PRO A 5 -21.17 -8.57 -0.23
CA PRO A 5 -21.31 -9.15 -1.57
C PRO A 5 -20.23 -8.63 -2.53
N VAL A 6 -19.72 -9.51 -3.39
CA VAL A 6 -18.58 -9.20 -4.28
C VAL A 6 -18.89 -7.98 -5.15
N ASP A 7 -20.12 -7.86 -5.66
CA ASP A 7 -20.53 -6.74 -6.49
C ASP A 7 -20.49 -5.40 -5.72
N GLU A 8 -20.90 -5.39 -4.45
CA GLU A 8 -20.82 -4.19 -3.60
C GLU A 8 -19.37 -3.79 -3.30
N GLN A 9 -18.51 -4.78 -3.03
CA GLN A 9 -17.08 -4.53 -2.84
C GLN A 9 -16.46 -3.95 -4.12
N LEU A 10 -16.79 -4.51 -5.28
CA LEU A 10 -16.29 -4.02 -6.57
C LEU A 10 -16.77 -2.60 -6.87
N VAL A 11 -18.01 -2.23 -6.53
CA VAL A 11 -18.48 -0.84 -6.67
C VAL A 11 -17.59 0.13 -5.89
N LEU A 12 -17.27 -0.20 -4.63
CA LEU A 12 -16.42 0.63 -3.78
C LEU A 12 -14.97 0.66 -4.26
N ILE A 13 -14.43 -0.49 -4.70
CA ILE A 13 -13.06 -0.62 -5.18
C ILE A 13 -12.87 0.13 -6.51
N ARG A 14 -13.80 0.02 -7.46
CA ARG A 14 -13.72 0.70 -8.78
C ARG A 14 -13.75 2.23 -8.66
N ARG A 15 -14.40 2.78 -7.63
CA ARG A 15 -14.53 4.24 -7.47
C ARG A 15 -13.15 4.91 -7.36
N GLY A 16 -12.83 5.78 -8.32
CA GLY A 16 -11.58 6.54 -8.36
C GLY A 16 -10.34 5.72 -8.72
N VAL A 17 -10.52 4.52 -9.28
CA VAL A 17 -9.44 3.70 -9.83
C VAL A 17 -9.41 3.86 -11.34
N GLU A 18 -8.23 4.12 -11.89
CA GLU A 18 -8.03 4.26 -13.33
C GLU A 18 -8.20 2.91 -14.07
N LYS A 19 -7.60 1.84 -13.54
CA LYS A 19 -7.64 0.52 -14.15
C LYS A 19 -7.46 -0.59 -13.12
N ILE A 20 -8.19 -1.70 -13.29
CA ILE A 20 -8.01 -2.94 -12.54
C ILE A 20 -7.60 -4.02 -13.56
N VAL A 21 -6.50 -4.74 -13.30
CA VAL A 21 -5.92 -5.68 -14.26
C VAL A 21 -5.51 -6.99 -13.58
N PRO A 22 -6.12 -8.13 -13.96
CA PRO A 22 -7.44 -8.29 -14.59
C PRO A 22 -8.55 -8.05 -13.57
N GLU A 23 -9.67 -7.47 -14.01
CA GLU A 23 -10.80 -7.22 -13.11
C GLU A 23 -11.53 -8.51 -12.73
N GLU A 24 -11.69 -9.45 -13.67
CA GLU A 24 -12.24 -10.78 -13.36
C GLU A 24 -11.42 -11.53 -12.31
N GLU A 25 -10.10 -11.34 -12.27
CA GLU A 25 -9.25 -11.99 -11.28
C GLU A 25 -9.44 -11.38 -9.89
N LEU A 26 -9.62 -10.05 -9.80
CA LEU A 26 -9.98 -9.41 -8.54
C LEU A 26 -11.33 -9.94 -8.03
N ALA A 27 -12.34 -10.02 -8.90
CA ALA A 27 -13.65 -10.57 -8.54
C ALA A 27 -13.54 -12.01 -8.01
N ALA A 28 -12.79 -12.87 -8.70
CA ALA A 28 -12.54 -14.25 -8.27
C ALA A 28 -11.84 -14.32 -6.90
N LYS A 29 -10.86 -13.43 -6.65
CA LYS A 29 -10.19 -13.33 -5.34
C LYS A 29 -11.17 -12.91 -4.24
N LEU A 30 -12.05 -11.94 -4.50
CA LEU A 30 -13.08 -11.49 -3.55
C LEU A 30 -14.10 -12.58 -3.25
N THR A 31 -14.56 -13.33 -4.26
CA THR A 31 -15.42 -14.51 -4.09
C THR A 31 -14.76 -15.52 -3.16
N ARG A 32 -13.52 -15.92 -3.45
CA ARG A 32 -12.77 -16.83 -2.59
C ARG A 32 -12.59 -16.30 -1.17
N SER A 33 -12.31 -15.00 -1.01
CA SER A 33 -12.19 -14.34 0.29
C SER A 33 -13.48 -14.48 1.11
N ARG A 34 -14.62 -14.31 0.45
CA ARG A 34 -15.95 -14.41 1.05
C ARG A 34 -16.31 -15.85 1.42
N GLU A 35 -16.07 -16.81 0.53
CA GLU A 35 -16.36 -18.24 0.75
C GLU A 35 -15.49 -18.84 1.86
N THR A 36 -14.20 -18.48 1.88
CA THR A 36 -13.25 -19.07 2.83
C THR A 36 -13.13 -18.30 4.14
N GLY A 37 -13.71 -17.10 4.23
CA GLY A 37 -13.52 -16.19 5.36
C GLY A 37 -12.09 -15.63 5.48
N LYS A 38 -11.21 -15.86 4.50
CA LYS A 38 -9.81 -15.42 4.53
C LYS A 38 -9.65 -14.08 3.81
N PRO A 39 -9.17 -13.01 4.48
CA PRO A 39 -9.02 -11.70 3.86
C PRO A 39 -7.98 -11.71 2.73
N LEU A 40 -8.19 -10.86 1.73
CA LEU A 40 -7.15 -10.52 0.78
C LEU A 40 -6.01 -9.76 1.48
N ARG A 41 -4.79 -9.97 1.00
CA ARG A 41 -3.61 -9.19 1.39
C ARG A 41 -3.32 -8.18 0.31
N VAL A 42 -3.48 -6.90 0.62
CA VAL A 42 -3.38 -5.79 -0.33
C VAL A 42 -2.08 -5.05 -0.09
N LYS A 43 -1.15 -5.20 -1.02
CA LYS A 43 0.20 -4.64 -0.94
C LYS A 43 0.20 -3.17 -1.36
N TYR A 44 0.86 -2.34 -0.56
CA TYR A 44 1.27 -0.99 -0.93
C TYR A 44 2.76 -0.80 -0.63
N GLY A 45 3.54 -0.50 -1.66
CA GLY A 45 4.98 -0.28 -1.55
C GLY A 45 5.30 1.20 -1.35
N ILE A 46 6.27 1.46 -0.48
CA ILE A 46 6.79 2.80 -0.18
C ILE A 46 8.28 2.80 -0.47
N ASP A 47 8.74 3.83 -1.17
CA ASP A 47 10.17 4.10 -1.34
C ASP A 47 10.59 5.18 -0.32
N PRO A 48 11.40 4.84 0.71
CA PRO A 48 11.80 5.75 1.78
C PRO A 48 12.93 6.71 1.38
N THR A 49 13.18 6.89 0.08
CA THR A 49 14.22 7.81 -0.45
C THR A 49 13.86 9.29 -0.27
N GLY A 50 12.58 9.61 -0.07
CA GLY A 50 12.07 10.96 0.19
C GLY A 50 11.40 11.09 1.55
N ILE A 51 11.51 12.28 2.16
CA ILE A 51 11.04 12.56 3.52
C ILE A 51 9.51 12.85 3.56
N ASP A 52 8.92 13.27 2.44
CA ASP A 52 7.57 13.86 2.45
C ASP A 52 6.48 13.01 1.79
N VAL A 53 5.49 12.61 2.60
CA VAL A 53 4.19 12.13 2.11
C VAL A 53 3.41 13.34 1.60
N HIS A 54 3.54 13.67 0.32
CA HIS A 54 2.71 14.71 -0.29
C HIS A 54 1.26 14.22 -0.53
N LEU A 55 0.33 15.16 -0.77
CA LEU A 55 -1.10 14.86 -0.97
C LEU A 55 -1.38 13.81 -2.05
N GLY A 56 -0.54 13.67 -3.07
CA GLY A 56 -0.65 12.61 -4.09
C GLY A 56 -0.68 11.18 -3.51
N HIS A 57 0.01 10.91 -2.40
CA HIS A 57 -0.01 9.60 -1.75
C HIS A 57 -1.34 9.29 -1.08
N THR A 58 -2.16 10.30 -0.77
CA THR A 58 -3.44 10.09 -0.11
C THR A 58 -4.42 9.32 -1.00
N VAL A 59 -4.32 9.41 -2.33
CA VAL A 59 -5.19 8.67 -3.26
C VAL A 59 -5.05 7.15 -3.08
N PRO A 60 -3.85 6.55 -3.25
CA PRO A 60 -3.68 5.12 -3.05
C PRO A 60 -3.87 4.70 -1.58
N LEU A 61 -3.47 5.53 -0.60
CA LEU A 61 -3.68 5.22 0.81
C LEU A 61 -5.17 5.15 1.17
N ARG A 62 -6.01 6.06 0.65
CA ARG A 62 -7.47 5.98 0.85
C ARG A 62 -8.06 4.72 0.22
N LYS A 63 -7.53 4.26 -0.92
CA LYS A 63 -7.97 2.99 -1.51
C LYS A 63 -7.57 1.81 -0.62
N LEU A 64 -6.35 1.79 -0.09
CA LEU A 64 -5.90 0.77 0.86
C LEU A 64 -6.75 0.77 2.15
N ARG A 65 -7.14 1.94 2.66
CA ARG A 65 -8.07 2.08 3.78
C ARG A 65 -9.44 1.47 3.46
N GLN A 66 -9.98 1.70 2.26
CA GLN A 66 -11.23 1.07 1.84
C GLN A 66 -11.13 -0.46 1.86
N PHE A 67 -10.01 -1.04 1.45
CA PHE A 67 -9.78 -2.48 1.62
C PHE A 67 -9.80 -2.91 3.10
N GLN A 68 -9.23 -2.14 4.03
CA GLN A 68 -9.32 -2.44 5.47
C GLN A 68 -10.75 -2.39 6.02
N GLU A 69 -11.55 -1.44 5.53
CA GLU A 69 -12.97 -1.27 5.91
C GLU A 69 -13.84 -2.39 5.34
N LEU A 70 -13.48 -2.92 4.18
CA LEU A 70 -14.05 -4.15 3.61
C LEU A 70 -13.59 -5.43 4.32
N GLY A 71 -12.71 -5.32 5.33
CA GLY A 71 -12.24 -6.43 6.14
C GLY A 71 -10.98 -7.12 5.61
N HIS A 72 -10.30 -6.55 4.61
CA HIS A 72 -9.06 -7.07 4.05
C HIS A 72 -7.81 -6.56 4.78
N GLN A 73 -6.69 -7.25 4.57
CA GLN A 73 -5.42 -6.97 5.23
C GLN A 73 -4.60 -5.96 4.41
N ALA A 74 -4.35 -4.78 4.97
CA ALA A 74 -3.38 -3.85 4.42
C ALA A 74 -1.96 -4.35 4.73
N VAL A 75 -1.11 -4.40 3.70
CA VAL A 75 0.28 -4.83 3.79
C VAL A 75 1.17 -3.72 3.24
N ILE A 76 1.86 -3.03 4.13
CA ILE A 76 2.78 -1.95 3.80
C ILE A 76 4.19 -2.53 3.64
N ILE A 77 4.84 -2.24 2.52
CA ILE A 77 6.20 -2.72 2.22
C ILE A 77 7.13 -1.50 2.11
N ILE A 78 8.16 -1.45 2.95
CA ILE A 78 9.15 -0.37 2.99
C ILE A 78 10.40 -0.81 2.23
N GLY A 79 10.67 -0.16 1.10
CA GLY A 79 11.77 -0.43 0.17
C GLY A 79 13.14 -0.01 0.67
N ASN A 80 13.79 -0.82 1.51
CA ASN A 80 15.11 -0.49 2.04
C ASN A 80 16.21 -0.80 1.01
N TYR A 81 16.09 -1.89 0.25
CA TYR A 81 17.10 -2.28 -0.74
C TYR A 81 17.16 -1.34 -1.96
N THR A 82 16.01 -0.85 -2.44
CA THR A 82 15.95 0.10 -3.57
C THR A 82 16.53 1.46 -3.22
N ALA A 83 16.37 1.91 -1.97
CA ALA A 83 16.96 3.16 -1.49
C ALA A 83 18.50 3.10 -1.40
N LEU A 84 19.07 1.93 -1.12
CA LEU A 84 20.52 1.72 -1.00
C LEU A 84 21.22 1.58 -2.36
N VAL A 85 20.53 1.02 -3.36
CA VAL A 85 21.10 0.72 -4.70
C VAL A 85 20.75 1.81 -5.73
N GLY A 86 19.62 2.49 -5.58
CA GLY A 86 19.09 3.49 -6.52
C GLY A 86 18.08 2.88 -7.49
N ASP A 87 16.98 3.60 -7.75
CA ASP A 87 15.95 3.21 -8.71
C ASP A 87 16.43 3.42 -10.17
N PRO A 88 16.48 2.37 -11.02
CA PRO A 88 16.88 2.49 -12.42
C PRO A 88 15.84 3.17 -13.33
N SER A 89 14.69 3.61 -12.82
CA SER A 89 13.58 4.19 -13.60
C SER A 89 13.83 5.56 -14.26
N GLY A 90 15.07 6.07 -14.26
CA GLY A 90 15.52 7.05 -15.25
C GLY A 90 15.21 8.53 -14.93
N ARG A 91 15.21 8.94 -13.66
CA ARG A 91 15.21 10.37 -13.29
C ARG A 91 16.51 10.80 -12.61
N ASP A 92 17.30 11.51 -13.42
CA ASP A 92 18.35 12.48 -13.12
C ASP A 92 19.42 12.13 -12.08
N HIS A 93 20.65 12.28 -12.55
CA HIS A 93 21.97 12.18 -11.90
C HIS A 93 22.18 13.04 -10.62
N ALA A 94 21.14 13.51 -9.95
CA ALA A 94 21.20 14.38 -8.77
C ALA A 94 20.82 13.71 -7.43
N ARG A 95 20.61 12.39 -7.39
CA ARG A 95 20.30 11.65 -6.13
C ARG A 95 21.48 10.81 -5.65
N SER A 96 22.65 11.41 -5.56
CA SER A 96 23.88 10.79 -5.07
C SER A 96 24.06 10.97 -3.55
N LYS A 97 23.01 10.78 -2.76
CA LYS A 97 23.15 10.56 -1.31
C LYS A 97 22.66 9.16 -0.99
N LYS A 98 23.60 8.21 -0.93
CA LYS A 98 23.31 6.88 -0.38
C LYS A 98 22.86 7.09 1.06
N LEU A 99 21.59 6.83 1.34
CA LEU A 99 21.07 6.90 2.69
C LEU A 99 21.71 5.78 3.51
N THR A 100 22.10 6.09 4.73
CA THR A 100 22.49 5.09 5.73
C THR A 100 21.27 4.28 6.17
N ALA A 101 21.48 3.08 6.71
CA ALA A 101 20.38 2.28 7.24
C ALA A 101 19.58 3.03 8.32
N ASP A 102 20.26 3.83 9.15
CA ASP A 102 19.63 4.64 10.19
C ASP A 102 18.77 5.77 9.61
N GLU A 103 19.23 6.44 8.54
CA GLU A 103 18.43 7.44 7.82
C GLU A 103 17.19 6.82 7.17
N VAL A 104 17.33 5.63 6.55
CA VAL A 104 16.20 4.90 5.96
C VAL A 104 15.15 4.56 7.02
N GLU A 105 15.59 4.11 8.20
CA GLU A 105 14.66 3.73 9.27
C GLU A 105 13.99 4.95 9.92
N ALA A 106 14.71 6.06 10.07
CA ALA A 106 14.11 7.33 10.51
C ALA A 106 13.03 7.80 9.53
N ASN A 107 13.32 7.81 8.22
CA ASN A 107 12.36 8.17 7.18
C ASN A 107 11.14 7.24 7.19
N ALA A 108 11.37 5.92 7.31
CA ALA A 108 10.31 4.94 7.38
C ALA A 108 9.37 5.17 8.57
N LYS A 109 9.93 5.48 9.74
CA LYS A 109 9.15 5.77 10.95
C LYS A 109 8.28 7.02 10.78
N ASP A 110 8.84 8.09 10.23
CA ASP A 110 8.10 9.33 9.98
C ASP A 110 7.02 9.15 8.91
N TYR A 111 7.32 8.38 7.86
CA TYR A 111 6.35 8.03 6.83
C TYR A 111 5.18 7.23 7.42
N LEU A 112 5.46 6.20 8.22
CA LEU A 112 4.43 5.42 8.90
C LEU A 112 3.58 6.29 9.82
N HIS A 113 4.18 7.21 10.58
CA HIS A 113 3.43 8.16 11.41
C HIS A 113 2.45 9.00 10.58
N GLN A 114 2.86 9.47 9.40
CA GLN A 114 1.99 10.23 8.49
C GLN A 114 0.89 9.36 7.87
N VAL A 115 1.22 8.16 7.40
CA VAL A 115 0.29 7.19 6.82
C VAL A 115 -0.76 6.73 7.83
N GLY A 116 -0.38 6.61 9.11
CA GLY A 116 -1.28 6.24 10.21
C GLY A 116 -2.46 7.18 10.41
N LYS A 117 -2.43 8.38 9.82
CA LYS A 117 -3.57 9.30 9.79
C LYS A 117 -4.70 8.81 8.87
N VAL A 118 -4.41 7.90 7.94
CA VAL A 118 -5.36 7.35 6.96
C VAL A 118 -5.53 5.84 7.14
N ILE A 119 -4.43 5.12 7.31
CA ILE A 119 -4.41 3.66 7.49
C ILE A 119 -4.47 3.32 8.96
N ASP A 120 -5.29 2.33 9.32
CA ASP A 120 -5.24 1.77 10.67
C ASP A 120 -4.01 0.85 10.79
N LEU A 121 -2.93 1.40 11.33
CA LEU A 121 -1.67 0.67 11.51
C LEU A 121 -1.77 -0.46 12.55
N SER A 122 -2.70 -0.39 13.50
CA SER A 122 -2.90 -1.47 14.49
C SER A 122 -3.39 -2.77 13.85
N ARG A 123 -3.99 -2.66 12.67
CA ARG A 123 -4.51 -3.76 11.86
C ARG A 123 -3.76 -3.93 10.54
N ALA A 124 -2.63 -3.26 10.35
CA ALA A 124 -1.81 -3.38 9.14
C ALA A 124 -0.59 -4.28 9.39
N GLU A 125 -0.15 -4.99 8.35
CA GLU A 125 1.16 -5.63 8.35
C GLU A 125 2.18 -4.65 7.78
N VAL A 126 3.34 -4.52 8.42
CA VAL A 126 4.44 -3.69 7.92
C VAL A 126 5.67 -4.57 7.74
N HIS A 127 6.18 -4.64 6.51
CA HIS A 127 7.38 -5.40 6.16
C HIS A 127 8.46 -4.47 5.60
N ARG A 128 9.73 -4.85 5.77
CA ARG A 128 10.90 -4.20 5.17
C ARG A 128 11.49 -5.13 4.12
N ASN A 129 11.87 -4.63 2.95
CA ASN A 129 12.45 -5.42 1.85
C ASN A 129 13.75 -4.89 1.28
#